data_AF-A0A9E5NF57-F1
#
_entry.id   AF-A0A9E5NF57-F1
#
_cell.length_a   1.000
_cell.length_b   1.000
_cell.length_c   1.000
_cell.angle_alpha   90.00
_cell.angle_beta   90.00
_cell.angle_gamma   90.00
#
_symmetry.space_group_name_H-M   'P 1'
#
loop_
_entity.id
_entity.type
_entity.pdbx_description
1 polymer ?
#
loop_
_entity_poly.entity_id
_entity_poly.type
_entity_poly.pdbx_seq_one_letter_code
_entity_poly.pdbx_strand_id
1 'polypeptide(L)' 'MRSPTFALQRQAAYNGDGVRVGKTIGAATTEYLVDLAATLPVVISDTDAVYLYGLDIIAQQLG' A
#
# COMPACT_ATOMS: atom_id res chain seq x y z
N MET A 1 -34.11 -5.69 14.32
CA MET A 1 -33.67 -5.49 12.92
C MET A 1 -32.24 -4.96 12.94
N ARG A 2 -31.29 -5.59 12.23
CA ARG A 2 -29.92 -5.05 12.05
C ARG A 2 -29.90 -4.26 10.74
N SER A 3 -29.54 -2.98 10.78
CA SER A 3 -29.35 -2.17 9.57
C SER A 3 -28.16 -2.72 8.76
N PRO A 4 -28.29 -2.90 7.44
CA PRO A 4 -27.16 -3.27 6.61
C PRO A 4 -26.22 -2.07 6.44
N THR A 5 -24.96 -2.23 6.84
CA THR A 5 -23.91 -1.28 6.46
C THR A 5 -23.60 -1.52 4.98
N PHE A 6 -23.92 -0.55 4.13
CA PHE A 6 -23.48 -0.57 2.74
C PHE A 6 -21.98 -0.29 2.72
N ALA A 7 -21.17 -1.32 2.44
CA ALA A 7 -19.74 -1.15 2.26
C ALA A 7 -19.46 -0.56 0.88
N LEU A 8 -18.58 0.44 0.82
CA LEU A 8 -18.07 0.94 -0.46
C LEU A 8 -17.29 -0.17 -1.16
N GLN A 9 -17.52 -0.35 -2.46
CA GLN A 9 -16.74 -1.26 -3.30
C GLN A 9 -15.28 -0.79 -3.34
N ARG A 10 -14.34 -1.74 -3.21
CA ARG A 10 -12.89 -1.47 -3.21
C ARG A 10 -12.26 -2.23 -4.35
N GLN A 11 -11.53 -1.52 -5.20
CA GLN A 11 -10.77 -2.08 -6.32
C GLN A 11 -9.31 -1.66 -6.20
N ALA A 12 -8.40 -2.51 -6.70
CA ALA A 12 -6.97 -2.29 -6.69
C ALA A 12 -6.42 -2.52 -8.10
N ALA A 13 -5.52 -1.64 -8.53
CA ALA A 13 -4.77 -1.78 -9.78
C ALA A 13 -3.31 -2.10 -9.47
N TYR A 14 -2.72 -2.99 -10.25
CA TYR A 14 -1.36 -3.48 -10.08
C TYR A 14 -0.60 -3.39 -11.42
N ASN A 15 0.72 -3.14 -11.38
CA ASN A 15 1.57 -3.18 -12.57
C ASN A 15 1.97 -4.64 -12.91
N GLY A 16 2.81 -4.81 -13.94
CA GLY A 16 3.32 -6.13 -14.37
C GLY A 16 4.15 -6.88 -13.32
N ASP A 17 4.71 -6.16 -12.35
CA ASP A 17 5.51 -6.72 -11.26
C ASP A 17 4.65 -7.05 -10.02
N GLY A 18 3.34 -6.81 -10.07
CA GLY A 18 2.44 -7.03 -8.94
C GLY A 18 2.42 -5.92 -7.89
N VAL A 19 3.07 -4.77 -8.16
CA VAL A 19 3.04 -3.58 -7.28
C VAL A 19 1.76 -2.79 -7.48
N ARG A 20 1.12 -2.36 -6.39
CA ARG A 20 -0.12 -1.59 -6.46
C ARG A 20 0.15 -0.18 -6.99
N VAL A 21 -0.48 0.15 -8.12
CA VAL A 21 -0.37 1.47 -8.78
C VAL A 21 -1.64 2.31 -8.65
N GLY A 22 -2.72 1.74 -8.14
CA GLY A 22 -3.93 2.51 -7.87
C GLY A 22 -4.93 1.81 -6.97
N LYS A 23 -5.87 2.59 -6.44
CA LYS A 23 -7.06 2.08 -5.75
C LYS A 23 -8.29 2.93 -6.09
N THR A 24 -9.44 2.27 -6.10
CA THR A 24 -10.74 2.94 -6.16
C THR A 24 -11.59 2.52 -4.97
N ILE A 25 -12.17 3.47 -4.24
CA ILE A 25 -13.13 3.24 -3.16
C ILE A 25 -14.41 4.00 -3.49
N GLY A 26 -15.48 3.29 -3.80
CA GLY A 26 -16.68 3.90 -4.37
C GLY A 26 -16.35 4.57 -5.72
N ALA A 27 -16.49 5.90 -5.79
CA ALA A 27 -16.18 6.70 -6.98
C ALA A 27 -14.80 7.41 -6.91
N ALA A 28 -14.10 7.33 -5.78
CA ALA A 28 -12.82 8.02 -5.60
C ALA A 28 -11.65 7.12 -6.01
N THR A 29 -10.83 7.60 -6.96
CA THR A 29 -9.60 6.92 -7.40
C THR A 29 -8.37 7.65 -6.86
N THR A 30 -7.39 6.89 -6.38
CA THR A 30 -6.06 7.36 -6.03
C THR A 30 -5.04 6.59 -6.85
N GLU A 31 -4.18 7.31 -7.55
CA GLU A 31 -3.05 6.75 -8.30
C GLU A 31 -1.76 6.89 -7.49
N TYR A 32 -0.88 5.91 -7.63
CA TYR A 32 0.41 5.85 -6.96
C TYR A 32 1.53 5.89 -8.00
N LEU A 33 2.47 6.82 -7.82
CA LEU A 33 3.73 6.81 -8.58
C LEU A 33 4.68 5.82 -7.89
N VAL A 34 5.17 4.86 -8.67
CA VAL A 34 6.18 3.91 -8.21
C VAL A 34 7.52 4.36 -8.80
N ASP A 35 8.44 4.75 -7.92
CA ASP A 35 9.82 4.97 -8.32
C ASP A 35 10.53 3.62 -8.46
N LEU A 36 10.52 3.10 -9.69
CA LEU A 36 11.17 1.84 -10.06
C LEU A 36 12.69 1.97 -10.15
N ALA A 37 13.23 3.20 -10.15
CA ALA A 37 14.66 3.48 -10.24
C ALA A 37 15.31 3.65 -8.86
N ALA A 38 14.53 3.71 -7.78
CA ALA A 38 15.03 3.78 -6.42
C ALA A 38 15.81 2.49 -6.06
N THR A 39 17.14 2.58 -6.05
CA THR A 39 18.05 1.47 -5.71
C THR A 39 18.19 1.23 -4.21
N LEU A 40 17.57 2.05 -3.36
CA LEU A 40 17.78 2.04 -1.92
C LEU A 40 16.47 1.78 -1.17
N PRO A 41 16.41 0.71 -0.35
CA PRO A 41 15.33 0.51 0.59
C PRO A 41 15.11 1.77 1.44
N VAL A 42 13.87 2.23 1.51
CA VAL A 42 13.50 3.34 2.38
C VAL A 42 13.25 2.78 3.78
N VAL A 43 13.93 3.33 4.77
CA VAL A 43 13.69 3.03 6.19
C VAL A 43 12.69 4.03 6.72
N ILE A 44 11.53 3.54 7.17
CA ILE A 44 10.52 4.33 7.87
C ILE A 44 10.49 3.83 9.31
N SER A 45 10.74 4.72 10.28
CA SER A 45 10.70 4.40 11.71
C SER A 45 9.56 5.15 12.40
N ASP A 46 8.84 4.48 13.30
CA ASP A 46 8.01 5.10 14.32
C ASP A 46 8.53 4.75 15.73
N THR A 47 7.79 5.11 16.78
CA THR A 47 8.20 4.89 18.19
C THR A 47 8.41 3.42 18.54
N ASP A 48 7.76 2.50 17.82
CA ASP A 48 7.63 1.10 18.22
C ASP A 48 8.16 0.13 17.15
N ALA A 49 8.38 0.59 15.91
CA ALA A 49 8.80 -0.26 14.80
C ALA A 49 9.66 0.43 13.74
N VAL A 50 10.48 -0.38 13.08
CA VAL A 50 11.20 -0.02 11.86
C VAL A 50 10.66 -0.83 10.68
N TYR A 51 10.30 -0.13 9.62
CA TYR A 51 9.81 -0.70 8.36
C TYR A 51 10.84 -0.49 7.26
N LEU A 52 11.21 -1.58 6.58
CA LEU A 52 11.96 -1.56 5.33
C LEU A 52 10.97 -1.61 4.17
N TYR A 53 11.01 -0.60 3.29
CA TYR A 53 10.18 -0.51 2.10
C TYR A 53 11.07 -0.44 0.85
N GLY A 54 11.06 -1.50 0.05
CA GLY A 54 11.79 -1.58 -1.22
C GLY A 54 12.15 -3.01 -1.62
N LEU A 55 12.49 -3.21 -2.91
CA LEU A 55 12.94 -4.51 -3.47
C LEU A 55 11.96 -5.68 -3.27
N ASP A 56 10.66 -5.39 -3.15
CA ASP A 56 9.62 -6.40 -2.91
C ASP A 56 9.79 -7.17 -1.59
N ILE A 57 10.54 -6.59 -0.63
CA ILE A 57 10.72 -7.13 0.72
C ILE A 57 9.92 -6.24 1.69
N ILE A 58 8.96 -6.84 2.41
CA ILE A 58 8.39 -6.24 3.61
C ILE A 58 8.98 -6.98 4.81
N ALA A 59 9.85 -6.30 5.56
CA ALA A 59 10.39 -6.79 6.82
C ALA A 59 10.05 -5.79 7.94
N GLN A 60 9.49 -6.30 9.04
CA GLN A 60 9.19 -5.54 10.25
C GLN A 60 10.12 -6.03 11.37
N GLN A 61 10.80 -5.10 12.02
CA GLN A 61 11.50 -5.37 13.28
C GLN A 61 10.79 -4.60 14.41
N LEU A 62 10.37 -5.32 15.44
CA LEU A 62 9.84 -4.76 16.68
C LEU A 62 11.01 -4.42 17.61
N GLY A 63 10.97 -3.23 18.21
CA GLY A 63 11.91 -2.75 19.23
C GLY A 63 11.60 -3.27 20.62
#